data_AF-A0A5N7AE95-F1
#
_entry.id   AF-A0A5N7AE95-F1
#
_cell.length_a   1.000
_cell.length_b   1.000
_cell.length_c   1.000
_cell.angle_alpha   90.00
_cell.angle_beta   90.00
_cell.angle_gamma   90.00
#
_symmetry.space_group_name_H-M   'P 1'
#
loop_
_entity.id
_entity.type
_entity.pdbx_description
1 polymer ?
#
loop_
_entity_poly.entity_id
_entity_poly.type
_entity_poly.pdbx_seq_one_letter_code
_entity_poly.pdbx_strand_id
1 'polypeptide(L)'
;MLVAITLKLLSTLCQQTIGRFLPIDVDRFPIFRRQIDDPQDNLQDSPLDTVQCGDPYAVDPSESATDRTLFRARGCTVYGYPSTGGVLIKQADLLDILFLSLPRSYASQRSSSADEEDRFCNLLRRTGATFWPSKQDRLEVLIGMRESTEEEEKVMVYGWPTDGVGVWVLRFKNTDELPEGFGRISFAMNMEEKIQIMREYGATFVEDVTQVEELHDTF
;
A
#
# COMPACT_ATOMS: atom_id res chain seq x y z
N MET A 1 -2.43 -29.80 45.86
CA MET A 1 -2.39 -30.76 44.74
C MET A 1 -3.22 -30.32 43.51
N LEU A 2 -3.70 -29.07 43.42
CA LEU A 2 -4.44 -28.57 42.24
C LEU A 2 -3.58 -27.74 41.27
N VAL A 3 -2.48 -27.14 41.77
CA VAL A 3 -1.63 -26.22 40.98
C VAL A 3 -0.68 -26.96 40.03
N ALA A 4 -0.30 -28.20 40.33
CA ALA A 4 0.57 -29.01 39.46
C ALA A 4 -0.16 -29.63 38.25
N ILE A 5 -1.50 -29.70 38.29
CA ILE A 5 -2.31 -30.29 37.22
C ILE A 5 -2.60 -29.26 36.12
N THR A 6 -2.79 -27.99 36.48
CA THR A 6 -3.06 -26.91 35.52
C THR A 6 -1.85 -26.56 34.65
N LEU A 7 -0.63 -26.61 35.20
CA LEU A 7 0.62 -26.41 34.44
C LEU A 7 0.90 -27.55 33.44
N LYS A 8 0.53 -28.79 33.74
CA LYS A 8 0.67 -29.90 32.79
C LYS A 8 -0.35 -29.86 31.65
N LEU A 9 -1.56 -29.34 31.88
CA LEU A 9 -2.57 -29.15 30.84
C LEU A 9 -2.21 -28.01 29.86
N LEU A 10 -1.59 -26.93 30.34
CA LEU A 10 -1.10 -25.84 29.46
C LEU A 10 0.14 -26.27 28.65
N SER A 11 1.01 -27.10 29.23
CA SER A 11 2.20 -27.60 28.52
C SER A 11 1.86 -28.61 27.41
N THR A 12 0.83 -29.45 27.57
CA THR A 12 0.42 -30.39 26.51
C THR A 12 -0.45 -29.75 25.43
N LEU A 13 -1.20 -28.68 25.74
CA LEU A 13 -1.91 -27.92 24.69
C LEU A 13 -0.95 -27.14 23.79
N CYS A 14 0.15 -26.61 24.36
CA CYS A 14 1.14 -25.85 23.61
C CYS A 14 2.05 -26.72 22.72
N GLN A 15 2.03 -28.04 22.87
CA GLN A 15 2.76 -28.98 22.00
C GLN A 15 1.91 -29.60 20.88
N GLN A 16 0.61 -29.33 20.80
CA GLN A 16 -0.27 -29.91 19.76
C GLN A 16 -0.55 -28.99 18.57
N THR A 17 0.00 -27.78 18.51
CA THR A 17 -0.19 -26.86 17.37
C THR A 17 1.08 -26.58 16.56
N ILE A 18 2.22 -27.17 16.93
CA ILE A 18 3.47 -27.04 16.20
C ILE A 18 3.82 -28.43 15.65
N GLY A 19 3.33 -28.76 14.46
CA GLY A 19 3.67 -30.05 13.83
C GLY A 19 2.72 -30.63 12.79
N ARG A 20 1.82 -29.84 12.19
CA ARG A 20 1.06 -30.27 11.00
C ARG A 20 1.11 -29.23 9.89
N PHE A 21 2.31 -29.01 9.37
CA PHE A 21 2.42 -28.68 7.96
C PHE A 21 2.10 -29.96 7.20
N LEU A 22 0.85 -30.07 6.72
CA LEU A 22 0.60 -30.99 5.62
C LEU A 22 1.42 -30.46 4.44
N PRO A 23 2.26 -31.27 3.77
CA PRO A 23 2.89 -30.84 2.55
C PRO A 23 1.79 -30.45 1.56
N ILE A 24 1.88 -29.25 1.00
CA ILE A 24 1.02 -28.83 -0.10
C ILE A 24 1.33 -29.78 -1.25
N ASP A 25 0.39 -30.67 -1.56
CA ASP A 25 0.46 -31.53 -2.73
C ASP A 25 0.30 -30.66 -3.99
N VAL A 26 1.43 -30.26 -4.55
CA VAL A 26 1.53 -29.45 -5.76
C VAL A 26 1.01 -30.18 -7.01
N ASP A 27 0.84 -31.52 -6.96
CA ASP A 27 0.31 -32.31 -8.07
C ASP A 27 -1.22 -32.20 -8.20
N ARG A 28 -1.90 -31.55 -7.25
CA ARG A 28 -3.35 -31.28 -7.30
C ARG A 28 -3.73 -30.06 -8.15
N PHE A 29 -2.76 -29.28 -8.64
CA PHE A 29 -3.00 -28.15 -9.54
C PHE A 29 -2.86 -28.61 -11.00
N PRO A 30 -3.94 -28.62 -11.81
CA PRO A 30 -3.90 -29.12 -13.20
C PRO A 30 -3.06 -28.26 -14.16
N ILE A 31 -2.42 -27.18 -13.69
CA ILE A 31 -1.88 -26.12 -14.52
C ILE A 31 -0.41 -26.38 -14.92
N PHE A 32 0.31 -27.24 -14.20
CA PHE A 32 1.76 -27.44 -14.43
C PHE A 32 2.14 -28.69 -15.23
N ARG A 33 1.16 -29.44 -15.77
CA ARG A 33 1.44 -30.60 -16.63
C ARG A 33 1.09 -30.30 -18.09
N ARG A 34 1.91 -29.46 -18.73
CA ARG A 34 2.11 -29.58 -20.18
C ARG A 34 3.59 -29.72 -20.46
N GLN A 35 3.93 -31.00 -20.59
CA GLN A 35 5.20 -31.54 -21.03
C GLN A 35 5.61 -30.91 -22.37
N ILE A 36 6.89 -30.56 -22.44
CA ILE A 36 7.61 -30.30 -23.69
C ILE A 36 7.59 -31.60 -24.48
N ASP A 37 6.83 -31.64 -25.56
CA ASP A 37 6.96 -32.65 -26.62
C ASP A 37 6.76 -31.91 -27.96
N ASP A 38 7.86 -31.68 -28.66
CA ASP A 38 7.91 -31.30 -30.07
C ASP A 38 7.75 -32.60 -30.90
N PRO A 39 6.90 -32.62 -31.94
CA PRO A 39 7.47 -32.67 -33.28
C PRO A 39 6.73 -31.86 -34.35
N GLN A 40 7.52 -31.47 -35.35
CA GLN A 40 7.24 -30.66 -36.54
C GLN A 40 6.09 -31.13 -37.46
N ASP A 41 5.58 -30.13 -38.19
CA ASP A 41 4.83 -30.15 -39.46
C ASP A 41 3.37 -30.62 -39.46
N ASN A 42 2.46 -29.64 -39.57
CA ASN A 42 1.67 -29.48 -40.79
C ASN A 42 1.04 -28.08 -40.87
N LEU A 43 1.49 -27.34 -41.89
CA LEU A 43 0.90 -26.11 -42.39
C LEU A 43 -0.48 -26.43 -43.00
N GLN A 44 -1.57 -25.91 -42.42
CA GLN A 44 -2.82 -25.76 -43.16
C GLN A 44 -3.69 -24.65 -42.57
N ASP A 45 -4.05 -23.73 -43.46
CA ASP A 45 -4.74 -22.47 -43.25
C ASP A 45 -6.00 -22.57 -42.39
N SER A 46 -6.12 -21.66 -41.43
CA SER A 46 -7.43 -21.20 -40.96
C SER A 46 -7.37 -19.74 -40.49
N PRO A 47 -8.45 -18.98 -40.70
CA PRO A 47 -8.38 -17.54 -40.87
C PRO A 47 -8.08 -16.82 -39.55
N LEU A 48 -7.37 -15.70 -39.68
CA LEU A 48 -6.96 -14.79 -38.63
C LEU A 48 -8.20 -14.21 -37.90
N ASP A 49 -8.77 -14.94 -36.94
CA ASP A 49 -9.62 -14.35 -35.92
C ASP A 49 -8.73 -13.46 -35.06
N THR A 50 -8.74 -12.19 -35.44
CA THR A 50 -8.06 -11.12 -34.72
C THR A 50 -8.76 -10.99 -33.38
N VAL A 51 -8.27 -11.70 -32.36
CA VAL A 51 -8.56 -11.39 -30.97
C VAL A 51 -8.05 -9.96 -30.78
N GLN A 52 -8.96 -9.01 -30.79
CA GLN A 52 -8.70 -7.65 -30.35
C GLN A 52 -8.24 -7.75 -28.89
N CYS A 53 -6.92 -7.79 -28.69
CA CYS A 53 -6.31 -7.45 -27.42
C CYS A 53 -6.66 -5.97 -27.21
N GLY A 54 -7.65 -5.71 -26.35
CA GLY A 54 -7.95 -4.34 -25.94
C GLY A 54 -6.69 -3.69 -25.39
N ASP A 55 -6.46 -2.42 -25.74
CA ASP A 55 -5.37 -1.63 -25.20
C ASP A 55 -5.41 -1.68 -23.66
N PRO A 56 -4.36 -2.17 -22.97
CA PRO A 56 -4.32 -2.18 -21.51
C PRO A 56 -4.23 -0.77 -20.88
N TYR A 57 -4.27 0.28 -21.72
CA TYR A 57 -4.23 1.69 -21.35
C TYR A 57 -5.51 2.45 -21.70
N ALA A 58 -6.56 1.79 -22.19
CA ALA A 58 -7.87 2.41 -22.36
C ALA A 58 -8.52 2.59 -20.97
N VAL A 59 -8.06 3.60 -20.24
CA VAL A 59 -8.79 4.13 -19.08
C VAL A 59 -10.05 4.77 -19.65
N ASP A 60 -11.22 4.25 -19.30
CA ASP A 60 -12.48 4.92 -19.58
C ASP A 60 -12.39 6.35 -18.99
N PRO A 61 -12.46 7.41 -19.82
CA PRO A 61 -12.35 8.78 -19.34
C PRO A 61 -13.41 9.12 -18.28
N SER A 62 -14.52 8.35 -18.24
CA SER A 62 -15.61 8.52 -17.28
C SER A 62 -15.37 7.84 -15.93
N GLU A 63 -14.42 6.90 -15.80
CA GLU A 63 -14.13 6.20 -14.54
C GLU A 63 -13.03 6.88 -13.69
N SER A 64 -12.23 7.79 -14.26
CA SER A 64 -10.91 8.15 -13.69
C SER A 64 -10.83 9.40 -12.79
N ALA A 65 -11.90 10.20 -12.66
CA ALA A 65 -11.85 11.49 -11.96
C ALA A 65 -12.07 11.40 -10.43
N THR A 66 -12.69 10.32 -9.95
CA THR A 66 -13.23 10.26 -8.58
C THR A 66 -12.76 9.07 -7.75
N ASP A 67 -11.91 8.18 -8.29
CA ASP A 67 -11.45 6.99 -7.59
C ASP A 67 -10.82 7.34 -6.24
N ARG A 68 -11.24 6.66 -5.18
CA ARG A 68 -10.59 6.71 -3.86
C ARG A 68 -9.49 5.66 -3.77
N THR A 69 -9.76 4.44 -4.20
CA THR A 69 -8.80 3.33 -4.17
C THR A 69 -8.70 2.64 -5.53
N LEU A 70 -7.47 2.40 -5.98
CA LEU A 70 -7.17 1.69 -7.21
C LEU A 70 -6.23 0.52 -6.90
N PHE A 71 -6.74 -0.71 -7.07
CA PHE A 71 -5.94 -1.93 -6.92
C PHE A 71 -5.24 -2.26 -8.24
N ARG A 72 -3.93 -2.49 -8.18
CA ARG A 72 -3.09 -2.94 -9.30
C ARG A 72 -2.26 -4.16 -8.89
N ALA A 73 -1.49 -4.70 -9.84
CA ALA A 73 -0.65 -5.88 -9.63
C ALA A 73 0.34 -5.77 -8.45
N ARG A 74 0.70 -4.55 -8.03
CA ARG A 74 1.70 -4.30 -6.97
C ARG A 74 1.12 -3.74 -5.67
N GLY A 75 -0.20 -3.61 -5.54
CA GLY A 75 -0.84 -3.10 -4.32
C GLY A 75 -1.99 -2.13 -4.60
N CYS A 76 -2.23 -1.23 -3.65
CA CYS A 76 -3.32 -0.25 -3.70
C CYS A 76 -2.77 1.17 -3.75
N THR A 77 -3.26 1.97 -4.70
CA THR A 77 -3.06 3.42 -4.69
C THR A 77 -4.31 4.09 -4.12
N VAL A 78 -4.12 4.96 -3.13
CA VAL A 78 -5.19 5.76 -2.51
C VAL A 78 -5.06 7.20 -2.99
N TYR A 79 -6.19 7.80 -3.36
CA TYR A 79 -6.30 9.18 -3.78
C TYR A 79 -7.13 9.99 -2.77
N GLY A 80 -6.78 11.26 -2.58
CA GLY A 80 -7.59 12.25 -1.88
C GLY A 80 -7.70 13.53 -2.71
N TYR A 81 -8.85 14.17 -2.71
CA TYR A 81 -9.14 15.33 -3.56
C TYR A 81 -9.49 16.55 -2.70
N PRO A 82 -8.49 17.30 -2.20
CA PRO A 82 -8.77 18.45 -1.36
C PRO A 82 -9.51 19.54 -2.15
N SER A 83 -10.37 20.29 -1.48
CA SER A 83 -11.21 21.34 -2.06
C SER A 83 -10.40 22.50 -2.66
N THR A 84 -9.17 22.67 -2.23
CA THR A 84 -8.19 23.61 -2.77
C THR A 84 -7.62 23.21 -4.13
N GLY A 85 -7.93 22.00 -4.61
CA GLY A 85 -7.47 21.46 -5.89
C GLY A 85 -6.26 20.54 -5.77
N GLY A 86 -5.85 19.97 -6.89
CA GLY A 86 -4.80 18.94 -6.93
C GLY A 86 -5.28 17.58 -6.40
N VAL A 87 -4.33 16.72 -6.05
CA VAL A 87 -4.59 15.35 -5.59
C VAL A 87 -3.51 14.86 -4.63
N LEU A 88 -3.92 14.26 -3.53
CA LEU A 88 -3.04 13.48 -2.66
C LEU A 88 -2.96 12.06 -3.15
N ILE A 89 -1.76 11.50 -3.26
CA ILE A 89 -1.55 10.16 -3.80
C ILE A 89 -0.62 9.36 -2.89
N LYS A 90 -1.11 8.22 -2.41
CA LYS A 90 -0.39 7.29 -1.55
C LYS A 90 -0.33 5.91 -2.21
N GLN A 91 0.88 5.32 -2.26
CA GLN A 91 1.00 3.87 -2.41
C GLN A 91 0.80 3.27 -1.01
N ALA A 92 -0.36 2.67 -0.79
CA ALA A 92 -0.82 2.28 0.53
C ALA A 92 -0.45 0.83 0.84
N ASP A 93 0.12 0.62 2.03
CA ASP A 93 0.24 -0.70 2.62
C ASP A 93 -1.06 -1.11 3.34
N LEU A 94 -1.09 -2.32 3.91
CA LEU A 94 -2.28 -2.81 4.62
C LEU A 94 -2.63 -1.94 5.83
N LEU A 95 -1.63 -1.43 6.55
CA LEU A 95 -1.83 -0.62 7.73
C LEU A 95 -2.39 0.76 7.37
N ASP A 96 -1.95 1.36 6.27
CA ASP A 96 -2.51 2.59 5.72
C ASP A 96 -4.00 2.42 5.37
N ILE A 97 -4.37 1.31 4.72
CA ILE A 97 -5.77 1.00 4.39
C ILE A 97 -6.64 0.86 5.64
N LEU A 98 -6.11 0.22 6.70
CA LEU A 98 -6.81 0.09 7.98
C LEU A 98 -6.93 1.43 8.70
N PHE A 99 -5.85 2.23 8.74
CA PHE A 99 -5.83 3.56 9.34
C PHE A 99 -6.85 4.50 8.68
N LEU A 100 -6.99 4.42 7.36
CA LEU A 100 -7.94 5.20 6.56
C LEU A 100 -9.37 4.64 6.58
N SER A 101 -9.61 3.52 7.27
CA SER A 101 -10.90 2.81 7.30
C SER A 101 -11.45 2.47 5.90
N LEU A 102 -10.54 2.11 4.97
CA LEU A 102 -10.87 1.80 3.58
C LEU A 102 -11.15 0.30 3.36
N PRO A 103 -11.99 -0.06 2.37
CA PRO A 103 -12.18 -1.45 1.97
C PRO A 103 -10.88 -2.07 1.45
N ARG A 104 -10.61 -3.32 1.85
CA ARG A 104 -9.39 -4.06 1.49
C ARG A 104 -9.53 -4.91 0.22
N SER A 105 -10.75 -5.24 -0.18
CA SER A 105 -11.02 -6.25 -1.22
C SER A 105 -11.70 -5.68 -2.47
N TYR A 106 -12.11 -4.42 -2.46
CA TYR A 106 -12.76 -3.78 -3.61
C TYR A 106 -12.44 -2.28 -3.65
N ALA A 107 -12.43 -1.73 -4.87
CA ALA A 107 -12.22 -0.31 -5.10
C ALA A 107 -13.38 0.54 -4.53
N SER A 108 -13.06 1.76 -4.15
CA SER A 108 -14.01 2.73 -3.60
C SER A 108 -13.89 4.07 -4.34
N GLN A 109 -14.93 4.89 -4.23
CA GLN A 109 -14.98 6.23 -4.82
C GLN A 109 -14.88 7.30 -3.72
N ARG A 110 -14.46 8.52 -4.10
CA ARG A 110 -14.37 9.66 -3.18
C ARG A 110 -15.74 10.07 -2.63
N SER A 111 -15.76 10.89 -1.57
CA SER A 111 -17.04 11.47 -1.11
C SER A 111 -17.55 12.53 -2.10
N SER A 112 -18.86 12.64 -2.23
CA SER A 112 -19.49 13.76 -2.96
C SER A 112 -19.52 15.04 -2.13
N SER A 113 -19.34 14.94 -0.81
CA SER A 113 -19.25 16.07 0.11
C SER A 113 -17.81 16.58 0.20
N ALA A 114 -17.60 17.85 -0.14
CA ALA A 114 -16.28 18.48 -0.06
C ALA A 114 -15.71 18.44 1.37
N ASP A 115 -16.53 18.71 2.38
CA ASP A 115 -16.09 18.70 3.77
C ASP A 115 -15.67 17.29 4.25
N GLU A 116 -16.38 16.25 3.81
CA GLU A 116 -15.99 14.87 4.10
C GLU A 116 -14.71 14.48 3.38
N GLU A 117 -14.57 14.92 2.13
CA GLU A 117 -13.37 14.68 1.33
C GLU A 117 -12.15 15.36 1.94
N ASP A 118 -12.28 16.61 2.39
CA ASP A 118 -11.19 17.35 3.05
C ASP A 118 -10.78 16.70 4.36
N ARG A 119 -11.74 16.20 5.16
CA ARG A 119 -11.42 15.41 6.36
C ARG A 119 -10.66 14.13 6.01
N PHE A 120 -11.04 13.47 4.92
CA PHE A 120 -10.31 12.31 4.44
C PHE A 120 -8.90 12.68 3.96
N CYS A 121 -8.74 13.77 3.21
CA CYS A 121 -7.45 14.29 2.77
C CYS A 121 -6.52 14.55 3.96
N ASN A 122 -7.03 15.17 5.03
CA ASN A 122 -6.28 15.39 6.26
C ASN A 122 -5.83 14.09 6.92
N LEU A 123 -6.64 13.04 6.87
CA LEU A 123 -6.26 11.71 7.35
C LEU A 123 -5.23 11.05 6.42
N LEU A 124 -5.38 11.22 5.11
CA LEU A 124 -4.45 10.68 4.11
C LEU A 124 -3.06 11.33 4.20
N ARG A 125 -2.96 12.62 4.51
CA ARG A 125 -1.66 13.28 4.80
C ARG A 125 -0.92 12.60 5.95
N ARG A 126 -1.65 12.17 6.98
CA ARG A 126 -1.10 11.46 8.15
C ARG A 126 -0.55 10.07 7.82
N THR A 127 -0.72 9.55 6.61
CA THR A 127 -0.05 8.33 6.15
C THR A 127 1.22 8.61 5.33
N GLY A 128 1.57 9.87 5.09
CA GLY A 128 2.68 10.26 4.23
C GLY A 128 2.31 10.24 2.75
N ALA A 129 1.08 10.65 2.42
CA ALA A 129 0.68 10.85 1.04
C ALA A 129 1.30 12.12 0.46
N THR A 130 1.75 12.04 -0.78
CA THR A 130 2.36 13.17 -1.51
C THR A 130 1.28 13.96 -2.25
N PHE A 131 1.34 15.28 -2.20
CA PHE A 131 0.49 16.15 -2.99
C PHE A 131 1.01 16.29 -4.42
N TRP A 132 0.10 16.30 -5.39
CA TRP A 132 0.40 16.49 -6.81
C TRP A 132 -0.61 17.46 -7.43
N PRO A 133 -0.19 18.34 -8.36
CA PRO A 133 -1.10 19.17 -9.14
C PRO A 133 -2.20 18.38 -9.87
N SER A 134 -1.87 17.17 -10.35
CA SER A 134 -2.84 16.24 -10.94
C SER A 134 -2.30 14.80 -10.98
N LYS A 135 -3.19 13.83 -11.24
CA LYS A 135 -2.78 12.43 -11.50
C LYS A 135 -1.86 12.33 -12.73
N GLN A 136 -2.11 13.16 -13.74
CA GLN A 136 -1.34 13.21 -14.98
C GLN A 136 0.08 13.73 -14.72
N ASP A 137 0.19 14.75 -13.87
CA ASP A 137 1.49 15.32 -13.48
C ASP A 137 2.36 14.31 -12.73
N ARG A 138 1.77 13.52 -11.80
CA ARG A 138 2.45 12.35 -11.20
C ARG A 138 2.91 11.34 -12.25
N LEU A 139 2.07 11.06 -13.25
CA LEU A 139 2.39 10.11 -14.31
C LEU A 139 3.58 10.59 -15.13
N GLU A 140 3.61 11.88 -15.49
CA GLU A 140 4.71 12.51 -16.25
C GLU A 140 6.05 12.39 -15.54
N VAL A 141 6.09 12.60 -14.22
CA VAL A 141 7.28 12.34 -13.40
C VAL A 141 7.66 10.85 -13.43
N LEU A 142 6.68 9.96 -13.22
CA LEU A 142 6.94 8.52 -13.18
C LEU A 142 7.52 7.97 -14.49
N ILE A 143 7.14 8.53 -15.63
CA ILE A 143 7.64 8.12 -16.96
C ILE A 143 8.82 8.96 -17.45
N GLY A 144 9.35 9.88 -16.63
CA GLY A 144 10.52 10.69 -16.94
C GLY A 144 10.29 11.81 -17.96
N MET A 145 9.04 12.23 -18.15
CA MET A 145 8.68 13.37 -19.02
C MET A 145 8.85 14.71 -18.31
N ARG A 146 8.89 14.70 -16.96
CA ARG A 146 9.13 15.86 -16.09
C ARG A 146 10.04 15.43 -14.93
N GLU A 147 10.93 16.30 -14.48
CA GLU A 147 11.68 16.10 -13.22
C GLU A 147 10.78 16.35 -12.00
N SER A 148 10.87 15.51 -10.98
CA SER A 148 10.20 15.74 -9.69
C SER A 148 10.76 16.97 -8.97
N THR A 149 9.90 17.66 -8.22
CA THR A 149 10.35 18.68 -7.28
C THR A 149 10.87 18.03 -6.00
N GLU A 150 11.70 18.74 -5.23
CA GLU A 150 12.20 18.24 -3.94
C GLU A 150 11.08 17.81 -2.99
N GLU A 151 9.94 18.51 -2.99
CA GLU A 151 8.78 18.16 -2.16
C GLU A 151 8.05 16.89 -2.64
N GLU A 152 8.01 16.66 -3.96
CA GLU A 152 7.40 15.45 -4.55
C GLU A 152 8.27 14.20 -4.33
N GLU A 153 9.58 14.38 -4.20
CA GLU A 153 10.51 13.28 -3.93
C GLU A 153 10.53 12.85 -2.47
N LYS A 154 10.24 13.75 -1.53
CA LYS A 154 10.30 13.48 -0.09
C LYS A 154 9.53 12.22 0.28
N VAL A 155 10.21 11.32 0.97
CA VAL A 155 9.58 10.13 1.56
C VAL A 155 9.30 10.42 3.02
N MET A 156 8.03 10.63 3.32
CA MET A 156 7.52 10.86 4.67
C MET A 156 6.83 9.61 5.21
N VAL A 157 7.21 9.18 6.41
CA VAL A 157 6.52 8.09 7.12
C VAL A 157 6.16 8.55 8.51
N TYR A 158 4.90 8.37 8.87
CA TYR A 158 4.36 8.69 10.18
C TYR A 158 3.94 7.42 10.94
N GLY A 159 4.23 7.40 12.24
CA GLY A 159 3.78 6.38 13.18
C GLY A 159 3.01 7.04 14.31
N TRP A 160 1.75 6.65 14.49
CA TRP A 160 0.84 7.26 15.47
C TRP A 160 0.69 6.33 16.67
N PRO A 161 1.23 6.68 17.85
CA PRO A 161 1.12 5.85 19.05
C PRO A 161 -0.35 5.58 19.45
N THR A 162 -0.64 4.38 19.96
CA THR A 162 -1.98 4.04 20.46
C THR A 162 -2.44 4.84 21.68
N ASP A 163 -1.52 5.42 22.44
CA ASP A 163 -1.87 6.35 23.53
C ASP A 163 -2.37 7.72 23.03
N GLY A 164 -2.25 7.98 21.72
CA GLY A 164 -2.69 9.21 21.07
C GLY A 164 -1.78 10.42 21.32
N VAL A 165 -0.61 10.22 21.94
CA VAL A 165 0.31 11.30 22.28
C VAL A 165 1.42 11.40 21.23
N GLY A 166 1.47 12.55 20.56
CA GLY A 166 2.51 12.86 19.58
C GLY A 166 2.50 11.97 18.34
N VAL A 167 3.62 12.01 17.62
CA VAL A 167 3.82 11.29 16.36
C VAL A 167 5.31 10.98 16.16
N TRP A 168 5.59 9.79 15.66
CA TRP A 168 6.91 9.45 15.15
C TRP A 168 7.01 9.83 13.68
N VAL A 169 8.07 10.54 13.32
CA VAL A 169 8.29 11.03 11.96
C VAL A 169 9.64 10.56 11.44
N LEU A 170 9.60 9.96 10.25
CA LEU A 170 10.77 9.54 9.49
C LEU A 170 10.79 10.30 8.17
N ARG A 171 11.95 10.86 7.81
CA ARG A 171 12.15 11.79 6.71
C ARG A 171 13.32 11.34 5.85
N PHE A 172 13.10 11.22 4.54
CA PHE A 172 14.16 11.08 3.55
C PHE A 172 13.91 12.07 2.41
N LYS A 173 14.97 12.56 1.79
CA LYS A 173 14.82 13.54 0.70
C LYS A 173 14.19 12.92 -0.54
N ASN A 174 14.54 11.67 -0.83
CA ASN A 174 14.04 10.93 -1.98
C ASN A 174 14.17 9.42 -1.77
N THR A 175 13.78 8.64 -2.78
CA THR A 175 13.85 7.17 -2.74
C THR A 175 15.28 6.63 -2.75
N ASP A 176 16.27 7.42 -3.19
CA ASP A 176 17.66 6.99 -3.28
C ASP A 176 18.38 7.02 -1.92
N GLU A 177 17.89 7.84 -0.98
CA GLU A 177 18.38 7.89 0.40
C GLU A 177 17.76 6.82 1.31
N LEU A 178 16.88 5.94 0.80
CA LEU A 178 16.23 4.91 1.61
C LEU A 178 17.23 3.82 2.04
N PRO A 179 17.26 3.45 3.33
CA PRO A 179 18.17 2.43 3.84
C PRO A 179 17.81 1.04 3.31
N GLU A 180 18.79 0.14 3.29
CA GLU A 180 18.55 -1.26 2.95
C GLU A 180 17.47 -1.85 3.85
N GLY A 181 16.53 -2.60 3.24
CA GLY A 181 15.43 -3.22 3.96
C GLY A 181 14.30 -2.27 4.37
N PHE A 182 14.30 -0.99 3.96
CA PHE A 182 13.24 -0.02 4.28
C PHE A 182 11.81 -0.55 4.06
N GLY A 183 11.62 -1.41 3.05
CA GLY A 183 10.35 -2.07 2.77
C GLY A 183 9.76 -2.88 3.95
N ARG A 184 10.55 -3.23 4.97
CA ARG A 184 10.09 -3.88 6.21
C ARG A 184 8.97 -3.10 6.90
N ILE A 185 8.95 -1.77 6.79
CA ILE A 185 7.89 -0.92 7.36
C ILE A 185 6.51 -1.35 6.85
N SER A 186 6.39 -1.71 5.57
CA SER A 186 5.11 -2.10 4.94
C SER A 186 4.55 -3.44 5.45
N PHE A 187 5.36 -4.21 6.18
CA PHE A 187 4.96 -5.49 6.78
C PHE A 187 4.49 -5.36 8.23
N ALA A 188 4.55 -4.16 8.82
CA ALA A 188 4.06 -3.93 10.17
C ALA A 188 2.56 -4.24 10.27
N MET A 189 2.17 -5.00 11.30
CA MET A 189 0.79 -5.42 11.51
C MET A 189 -0.03 -4.37 12.28
N ASN A 190 0.62 -3.44 12.97
CA ASN A 190 0.02 -2.37 13.76
C ASN A 190 0.96 -1.15 13.87
N MET A 191 0.46 -0.05 14.45
CA MET A 191 1.22 1.20 14.57
C MET A 191 2.44 1.07 15.49
N GLU A 192 2.36 0.31 16.58
CA GLU A 192 3.47 0.09 17.52
C GLU A 192 4.64 -0.62 16.83
N GLU A 193 4.35 -1.66 16.06
CA GLU A 193 5.34 -2.38 15.26
C GLU A 193 5.94 -1.47 14.17
N LYS A 194 5.09 -0.68 13.49
CA LYS A 194 5.55 0.32 12.51
C LYS A 194 6.50 1.32 13.16
N ILE A 195 6.13 1.86 14.32
CA ILE A 195 6.96 2.79 15.10
C ILE A 195 8.28 2.12 15.50
N GLN A 196 8.25 0.88 15.97
CA GLN A 196 9.46 0.16 16.36
C GLN A 196 10.44 0.01 15.19
N ILE A 197 9.94 -0.34 14.00
CA ILE A 197 10.76 -0.42 12.78
C ILE A 197 11.24 0.97 12.35
N MET A 198 10.39 2.00 12.40
CA MET A 198 10.75 3.39 12.08
C MET A 198 11.90 3.90 12.96
N ARG A 199 11.95 3.51 14.24
CA ARG A 199 13.04 3.86 15.15
C ARG A 199 14.38 3.26 14.73
N GLU A 200 14.40 2.06 14.14
CA GLU A 200 15.61 1.45 13.57
C GLU A 200 16.18 2.31 12.43
N TYR A 201 15.33 3.08 11.74
CA TYR A 201 15.70 3.97 10.65
C TYR A 201 15.92 5.43 11.07
N GLY A 202 15.97 5.72 12.38
CA GLY A 202 16.24 7.06 12.89
C GLY A 202 15.03 7.98 12.95
N ALA A 203 13.82 7.43 13.06
CA ALA A 203 12.63 8.24 13.29
C ALA A 203 12.74 9.09 14.56
N THR A 204 12.15 10.28 14.50
CA THR A 204 12.13 11.27 15.58
C THR A 204 10.73 11.36 16.18
N PHE A 205 10.64 11.48 17.50
CA PHE A 205 9.35 11.69 18.17
C PHE A 205 9.07 13.18 18.31
N VAL A 206 7.84 13.58 17.98
CA VAL A 206 7.34 14.94 18.13
C VAL A 206 6.08 14.88 19.00
N GLU A 207 6.13 15.49 20.18
CA GLU A 207 5.02 15.44 21.15
C GLU A 207 3.83 16.30 20.69
N ASP A 208 4.10 17.50 20.18
CA ASP A 208 3.09 18.39 19.63
C ASP A 208 3.02 18.23 18.10
N VAL A 209 1.94 17.61 17.63
CA VAL A 209 1.70 17.35 16.19
C VAL A 209 1.69 18.64 15.36
N THR A 210 1.36 19.80 15.96
CA THR A 210 1.39 21.10 15.28
C THR A 210 2.80 21.64 15.03
N GLN A 211 3.84 20.92 15.48
CA GLN A 211 5.23 21.20 15.12
C GLN A 211 5.70 20.40 13.91
N VAL A 212 4.87 19.49 13.39
CA VAL A 212 5.17 18.73 12.17
C VAL A 212 4.71 19.54 10.96
N GLU A 213 5.61 20.38 10.44
CA GLU A 213 5.33 21.31 9.34
C GLU A 213 4.75 20.61 8.11
N GLU A 214 5.15 19.36 7.83
CA GLU A 214 4.68 18.58 6.69
C GLU A 214 3.22 18.11 6.81
N LEU A 215 2.62 18.23 7.99
CA LEU A 215 1.20 17.95 8.23
C LEU A 215 0.34 19.22 8.21
N HIS A 216 0.94 20.40 8.09
CA HIS A 216 0.17 21.63 7.92
C HIS A 216 -0.43 21.69 6.53
N ASP A 217 -1.58 22.38 6.44
CA ASP A 217 -2.20 22.74 5.18
C ASP A 217 -1.29 23.72 4.43
N THR A 218 -0.32 23.18 3.70
CA THR A 218 0.49 23.94 2.75
C THR A 218 -0.37 24.18 1.51
N PHE A 219 -1.01 25.35 1.47
CA PHE A 219 -1.65 25.92 0.28
C PHE A 219 -1.02 27.28 -0.02
#